data_AF-A0A960Q4Q6-F1
#
_entry.id   AF-A0A960Q4Q6-F1
#
_cell.length_a   1.000
_cell.length_b   1.000
_cell.length_c   1.000
_cell.angle_alpha   90.00
_cell.angle_beta   90.00
_cell.angle_gamma   90.00
#
_symmetry.space_group_name_H-M   'P 1'
#
loop_
_entity.id
_entity.type
_entity.pdbx_description
1 polymer ?
#
loop_
_entity_poly.entity_id
_entity_poly.type
_entity_poly.pdbx_seq_one_letter_code
_entity_poly.pdbx_strand_id
1 'polypeptide(L)'
;MPNKPTYPIFPKALFCKAFFFFCAFAQAFGQVHLASPGRFDALNPKQTVEVIVDGPVPQRVELLLNGQLVAARKEAPWTFVINWNLDRANTLTARALFPDQPTQTSSRTYPAIQVDVVEQVVATDWFPFALEQVPSDLVLTSQNRTLPFKLGAADGFPLDVILLLDISGSMNPSQSQAIAFIAPLTSLSQRTRCFAFDGIAYEISPLPQPNQWQQLYSSKPRSVIYDAIATTCNHFGDSPRRLLVLISDGYDDGSHHDPDLLRPLLQESGAILIWYNPTPLSNPALSRLAYQSGGLLLTGDADQAVAQVQALAAHQVHVQFGENQGDLKLKSAQNIYYPHWP
;
A
#
# COMPACT_ATOMS: atom_id res chain seq x y z
N MET A 1 -28.97 -51.96 60.27
CA MET A 1 -29.33 -51.38 58.95
C MET A 1 -30.79 -50.92 59.00
N PRO A 2 -31.14 -49.79 58.36
CA PRO A 2 -31.71 -48.65 59.09
C PRO A 2 -33.25 -48.52 59.05
N ASN A 3 -33.75 -47.75 60.02
CA ASN A 3 -35.11 -47.25 60.16
C ASN A 3 -35.60 -46.51 58.90
N LYS A 4 -36.81 -46.85 58.43
CA LYS A 4 -37.57 -46.00 57.48
C LYS A 4 -38.40 -44.98 58.28
N PRO A 5 -38.28 -43.67 58.01
CA PRO A 5 -39.21 -42.68 58.53
C PRO A 5 -40.48 -42.63 57.67
N THR A 6 -41.62 -42.65 58.34
CA THR A 6 -42.95 -42.32 57.82
C THR A 6 -43.06 -40.80 57.66
N TYR A 7 -43.44 -40.32 56.47
CA TYR A 7 -43.75 -38.91 56.22
C TYR A 7 -45.27 -38.66 56.33
N PRO A 8 -45.71 -37.49 56.81
CA PRO A 8 -47.12 -37.12 56.82
C PRO A 8 -47.59 -36.75 55.41
N ILE A 9 -48.77 -37.25 55.05
CA ILE A 9 -49.49 -36.88 53.84
C ILE A 9 -50.12 -35.50 54.07
N PHE A 10 -49.60 -34.47 53.43
CA PHE A 10 -50.28 -33.17 53.29
C PHE A 10 -50.94 -33.06 51.90
N PRO A 11 -52.15 -32.46 51.79
CA PRO A 11 -52.89 -32.40 50.54
C PRO A 11 -52.29 -31.34 49.59
N LYS A 12 -51.73 -31.77 48.46
CA LYS A 12 -51.15 -30.93 47.39
C LYS A 12 -52.17 -30.09 46.59
N ALA A 13 -53.45 -30.06 46.97
CA ALA A 13 -54.49 -29.38 46.20
C ALA A 13 -54.54 -27.85 46.39
N LEU A 14 -53.77 -27.26 47.31
CA LEU A 14 -53.76 -25.80 47.54
C LEU A 14 -52.55 -25.04 46.99
N PHE A 15 -51.50 -25.72 46.50
CA PHE A 15 -50.29 -25.03 46.02
C PHE A 15 -50.36 -24.57 44.55
N CYS A 16 -51.29 -25.11 43.74
CA CYS A 16 -51.37 -24.77 42.32
C CYS A 16 -52.09 -23.45 42.01
N LYS A 17 -52.89 -22.88 42.92
CA LYS A 17 -53.61 -21.61 42.62
C LYS A 17 -52.80 -20.35 42.93
N ALA A 18 -51.87 -20.40 43.88
CA ALA A 18 -50.99 -19.26 44.17
C ALA A 18 -49.83 -19.13 43.16
N PHE A 19 -49.36 -20.23 42.58
CA PHE A 19 -48.26 -20.22 41.61
C PHE A 19 -48.70 -19.72 40.22
N PHE A 20 -49.94 -20.00 39.82
CA PHE A 20 -50.49 -19.48 38.55
C PHE A 20 -50.78 -17.97 38.57
N PHE A 21 -51.00 -17.37 39.75
CA PHE A 21 -51.17 -15.91 39.85
C PHE A 21 -49.84 -15.14 39.70
N PHE A 22 -48.71 -15.76 40.07
CA PHE A 22 -47.39 -15.13 39.93
C PHE A 22 -46.82 -15.23 38.51
N CYS A 23 -47.11 -16.30 37.76
CA CYS A 23 -46.67 -16.41 36.36
C CYS A 23 -47.49 -15.54 35.39
N ALA A 24 -48.75 -15.22 35.71
CA ALA A 24 -49.58 -14.34 34.87
C ALA A 24 -49.24 -12.83 35.02
N PHE A 25 -48.69 -12.42 36.17
CA PHE A 25 -48.26 -11.02 36.39
C PHE A 25 -46.86 -10.72 35.83
N ALA A 26 -46.02 -11.74 35.64
CA ALA A 26 -44.67 -11.57 35.10
C ALA A 26 -44.65 -11.21 33.60
N GLN A 27 -45.74 -11.47 32.85
CA GLN A 27 -45.86 -11.12 31.42
C GLN A 27 -46.39 -9.70 31.17
N ALA A 28 -46.78 -8.95 32.21
CA ALA A 28 -47.35 -7.61 32.05
C ALA A 28 -46.31 -6.49 31.87
N PHE A 29 -45.05 -6.76 32.22
CA PHE A 29 -43.97 -5.78 32.13
C PHE A 29 -43.13 -6.07 30.90
N GLY A 30 -43.01 -5.08 30.01
CA GLY A 30 -42.10 -5.20 28.87
C GLY A 30 -40.68 -5.46 29.37
N GLN A 31 -39.97 -6.40 28.75
CA GLN A 31 -38.53 -6.59 28.98
C GLN A 31 -37.76 -6.19 27.73
N VAL A 32 -36.58 -5.60 27.93
CA VAL A 32 -35.71 -5.17 26.84
C VAL A 32 -34.40 -5.93 26.96
N HIS A 33 -33.96 -6.52 25.86
CA HIS A 33 -32.73 -7.27 25.78
C HIS A 33 -31.88 -6.77 24.60
N LEU A 34 -30.60 -6.52 24.86
CA LEU A 34 -29.62 -6.30 23.79
C LEU A 34 -29.25 -7.64 23.15
N ALA A 35 -29.79 -7.91 21.96
CA ALA A 35 -29.37 -9.02 21.11
C ALA A 35 -28.15 -8.59 20.28
N SER A 36 -27.02 -8.41 20.98
CA SER A 36 -25.75 -8.17 20.30
C SER A 36 -25.11 -9.51 19.91
N PRO A 37 -24.47 -9.61 18.73
CA PRO A 37 -23.57 -10.72 18.44
C PRO A 37 -22.51 -10.80 19.56
N GLY A 38 -22.18 -12.01 19.99
CA GLY A 38 -21.34 -12.27 21.16
C GLY A 38 -19.91 -11.72 21.07
N ARG A 39 -19.49 -11.25 19.89
CA ARG A 39 -18.25 -10.50 19.63
C ARG A 39 -18.52 -9.46 18.54
N PHE A 40 -18.08 -8.22 18.76
CA PHE A 40 -18.01 -7.22 17.70
C PHE A 40 -16.80 -7.51 16.81
N ASP A 41 -16.97 -7.32 15.51
CA ASP A 41 -15.89 -7.47 14.54
C ASP A 41 -14.95 -6.25 14.62
N ALA A 42 -13.70 -6.51 15.00
CA ALA A 42 -12.70 -5.46 15.16
C ALA A 42 -12.34 -4.76 13.83
N LEU A 43 -12.62 -5.40 12.69
CA LEU A 43 -12.29 -4.88 11.36
C LEU A 43 -13.44 -4.08 10.74
N ASN A 44 -14.63 -4.08 11.35
CA ASN A 44 -15.78 -3.32 10.86
C ASN A 44 -16.21 -2.25 11.87
N PRO A 45 -15.94 -0.96 11.61
CA PRO A 45 -16.33 0.11 12.51
C PRO A 45 -17.86 0.29 12.56
N LYS A 46 -18.62 -0.29 11.63
CA LYS A 46 -20.09 -0.26 11.60
C LYS A 46 -20.64 -1.57 12.12
N GLN A 47 -21.33 -1.51 13.25
CA GLN A 47 -21.92 -2.68 13.88
C GLN A 47 -23.44 -2.58 13.89
N THR A 48 -24.09 -3.70 13.58
CA THR A 48 -25.54 -3.84 13.67
C THR A 48 -25.90 -4.35 15.05
N VAL A 49 -26.73 -3.60 15.77
CA VAL A 49 -27.24 -3.94 17.09
C VAL A 49 -28.75 -4.18 16.98
N GLU A 50 -29.20 -5.33 17.47
CA GLU A 50 -30.61 -5.63 17.59
C GLU A 50 -31.07 -5.49 19.05
N VAL A 51 -32.21 -4.84 19.25
CA VAL A 51 -32.88 -4.74 20.55
C VAL A 51 -34.15 -5.57 20.50
N ILE A 52 -34.21 -6.61 21.33
CA ILE A 52 -35.41 -7.43 21.48
C ILE A 52 -36.25 -6.80 22.59
N VAL A 53 -37.52 -6.58 22.32
CA VAL A 53 -38.48 -6.08 23.30
C VAL A 53 -39.58 -7.13 23.43
N ASP A 54 -39.64 -7.78 24.59
CA ASP A 54 -40.68 -8.75 24.93
C ASP A 54 -41.83 -8.02 25.62
N GLY A 55 -43.07 -8.28 25.21
CA GLY A 55 -44.27 -7.70 25.82
C GLY A 55 -44.86 -6.53 25.02
N PRO A 56 -45.35 -5.46 25.68
CA PRO A 56 -45.99 -4.32 25.01
C PRO A 56 -45.07 -3.63 24.00
N VAL A 57 -45.65 -2.97 22.99
CA VAL A 57 -44.88 -2.22 21.99
C VAL A 57 -44.43 -0.88 22.60
N PRO A 58 -43.12 -0.57 22.61
CA PRO A 58 -42.63 0.72 23.12
C PRO A 58 -42.98 1.85 22.15
N GLN A 59 -43.18 3.05 22.69
CA GLN A 59 -43.34 4.28 21.89
C GLN A 59 -42.02 4.70 21.23
N ARG A 60 -40.90 4.37 21.89
CA ARG A 60 -39.56 4.72 21.43
C ARG A 60 -38.53 3.78 22.02
N VAL A 61 -37.61 3.31 21.19
CA VAL A 61 -36.39 2.60 21.62
C VAL A 61 -35.19 3.48 21.29
N GLU A 62 -34.32 3.65 22.28
CA GLU A 62 -33.11 4.44 22.21
C GLU A 62 -31.89 3.57 22.47
N LEU A 63 -30.81 3.87 21.75
CA LEU A 63 -29.52 3.24 21.93
C LEU A 63 -28.53 4.30 22.38
N LEU A 64 -27.88 4.05 23.51
CA LEU A 64 -26.90 4.94 24.12
C LEU A 64 -25.54 4.26 24.15
N LEU A 65 -24.49 4.99 23.77
CA LEU A 65 -23.10 4.58 23.87
C LEU A 65 -22.43 5.44 24.94
N ASN A 66 -21.91 4.81 26.01
CA ASN A 66 -21.32 5.49 27.16
C ASN A 66 -22.24 6.56 27.77
N GLY A 67 -23.54 6.27 27.81
CA GLY A 67 -24.57 7.19 28.31
C GLY A 67 -24.97 8.30 27.34
N GLN A 68 -24.36 8.41 26.17
CA GLN A 68 -24.75 9.37 25.12
C GLN A 68 -25.71 8.72 24.12
N LEU A 69 -26.82 9.39 23.81
CA LEU A 69 -27.77 8.93 22.80
C LEU A 69 -27.10 8.91 21.41
N VAL A 70 -27.00 7.73 20.80
CA VAL A 70 -26.41 7.57 19.45
C VAL A 70 -27.45 7.25 18.38
N ALA A 71 -28.57 6.62 18.75
CA ALA A 71 -29.67 6.36 17.84
C ALA A 71 -31.00 6.22 18.58
N ALA A 72 -32.11 6.49 17.88
CA ALA A 72 -33.45 6.25 18.40
C ALA A 72 -34.40 5.88 17.27
N ARG A 73 -35.41 5.06 17.56
CA ARG A 73 -36.50 4.68 16.66
C ARG A 73 -37.83 4.74 17.40
N LYS A 74 -38.90 5.04 16.67
CA LYS A 74 -40.29 5.02 17.19
C LYS A 74 -41.07 3.78 16.74
N GLU A 75 -40.53 3.03 15.78
CA GLU A 75 -41.19 1.87 15.17
C GLU A 75 -40.17 0.75 14.91
N ALA A 76 -40.66 -0.50 14.90
CA ALA A 76 -39.88 -1.69 14.60
C ALA A 76 -39.51 -1.77 13.09
N PRO A 77 -38.43 -2.48 12.70
CA PRO A 77 -37.52 -3.26 13.53
C PRO A 77 -36.57 -2.38 14.37
N TRP A 78 -36.27 -2.83 15.58
CA TRP A 78 -35.39 -2.16 16.54
C TRP A 78 -33.91 -2.50 16.29
N THR A 79 -33.52 -2.35 15.03
CA THR A 79 -32.16 -2.61 14.55
C THR A 79 -31.46 -1.28 14.29
N PHE A 80 -30.25 -1.14 14.83
CA PHE A 80 -29.46 0.07 14.77
C PHE A 80 -28.11 -0.21 14.16
N VAL A 81 -27.62 0.71 13.32
CA VAL A 81 -26.23 0.70 12.85
C VAL A 81 -25.50 1.80 13.59
N ILE A 82 -24.47 1.44 14.35
CA ILE A 82 -23.67 2.39 15.11
C ILE A 82 -22.21 2.33 14.67
N ASN A 83 -21.54 3.48 14.74
CA ASN A 83 -20.09 3.54 14.62
C ASN A 83 -19.48 3.21 15.99
N TRP A 84 -18.60 2.24 16.03
CA TRP A 84 -17.99 1.72 17.24
C TRP A 84 -16.50 2.08 17.28
N ASN A 85 -16.01 2.59 18.42
CA ASN A 85 -14.58 2.79 18.66
C ASN A 85 -14.08 1.66 19.57
N LEU A 86 -13.16 0.83 19.09
CA LEU A 86 -12.69 -0.38 19.79
C LEU A 86 -11.62 -0.08 20.85
N ASP A 87 -11.00 1.09 20.80
CA ASP A 87 -9.83 1.47 21.59
C ASP A 87 -10.17 1.84 23.04
N ARG A 88 -11.47 1.86 23.37
CA ARG A 88 -11.97 2.17 24.72
C ARG A 88 -13.05 1.18 25.13
N ALA A 89 -13.13 0.93 26.43
CA ALA A 89 -14.25 0.20 26.99
C ALA A 89 -15.52 1.01 26.74
N ASN A 90 -16.52 0.37 26.16
CA ASN A 90 -17.79 1.00 25.85
C ASN A 90 -18.94 0.28 26.55
N THR A 91 -19.85 1.05 27.12
CA THR A 91 -21.14 0.56 27.61
C THR A 91 -22.21 0.91 26.61
N LEU A 92 -22.86 -0.11 26.05
CA LEU A 92 -24.02 0.03 25.20
C LEU A 92 -25.26 -0.16 26.06
N THR A 93 -26.20 0.79 26.00
CA THR A 93 -27.46 0.73 26.72
C THR A 93 -28.62 0.87 25.75
N ALA A 94 -29.50 -0.13 25.69
CA ALA A 94 -30.82 0.00 25.08
C ALA A 94 -31.81 0.52 26.13
N ARG A 95 -32.62 1.50 25.76
CA ARG A 95 -33.66 2.11 26.60
C ARG A 95 -34.98 2.12 25.85
N ALA A 96 -35.99 1.40 26.34
CA ALA A 96 -37.34 1.42 25.77
C ALA A 96 -38.28 2.25 26.63
N LEU A 97 -38.94 3.21 26.00
CA LEU A 97 -39.92 4.10 26.60
C LEU A 97 -41.33 3.62 26.23
N PHE A 98 -42.14 3.42 27.25
CA PHE A 98 -43.55 3.02 27.13
C PHE A 98 -44.45 4.17 27.57
N PRO A 99 -45.67 4.30 27.01
CA PRO A 99 -46.58 5.40 27.38
C PRO A 99 -46.97 5.39 28.87
N ASP A 100 -47.30 4.20 29.39
CA ASP A 100 -47.87 4.03 30.73
C ASP A 100 -47.08 3.03 31.60
N GLN A 101 -45.86 2.69 31.19
CA GLN A 101 -44.99 1.79 31.95
C GLN A 101 -43.64 2.45 32.25
N PRO A 102 -42.97 2.03 33.34
CA PRO A 102 -41.61 2.44 33.63
C PRO A 102 -40.70 2.18 32.43
N THR A 103 -39.74 3.08 32.21
CA THR A 103 -38.69 2.90 31.20
C THR A 103 -37.88 1.65 31.54
N GLN A 104 -37.64 0.82 30.53
CA GLN A 104 -36.84 -0.40 30.67
C GLN A 104 -35.48 -0.18 30.03
N THR A 105 -34.43 -0.69 30.68
CA THR A 105 -33.05 -0.54 30.21
C THR A 105 -32.32 -1.87 30.22
N SER A 106 -31.54 -2.11 29.18
CA SER A 106 -30.60 -3.23 29.09
C SER A 106 -29.23 -2.66 28.77
N SER A 107 -28.22 -2.99 29.59
CA SER A 107 -26.87 -2.46 29.43
C SER A 107 -25.87 -3.61 29.29
N ARG A 108 -24.92 -3.46 28.38
CA ARG A 108 -23.79 -4.37 28.22
C ARG A 108 -22.50 -3.59 28.06
N THR A 109 -21.52 -3.92 28.89
CA THR A 109 -20.17 -3.34 28.78
C THR A 109 -19.29 -4.27 27.97
N TYR A 110 -18.61 -3.70 27.00
CA TYR A 110 -17.62 -4.36 26.17
C TYR A 110 -16.26 -3.83 26.58
N PRO A 111 -15.32 -4.71 26.93
CA PRO A 111 -13.96 -4.27 27.25
C PRO A 111 -13.34 -3.59 26.02
N ALA A 112 -12.37 -2.70 26.26
CA ALA A 112 -11.52 -2.21 25.18
C ALA A 112 -10.87 -3.44 24.53
N ILE A 113 -11.02 -3.57 23.22
CA ILE A 113 -10.22 -4.53 22.48
C ILE A 113 -8.98 -3.74 22.14
N GLN A 114 -7.85 -4.10 22.77
CA GLN A 114 -6.56 -3.69 22.22
C GLN A 114 -6.45 -4.38 20.86
N VAL A 115 -6.89 -3.67 19.83
CA VAL A 115 -6.59 -4.06 18.47
C VAL A 115 -5.12 -3.73 18.34
N ASP A 116 -4.27 -4.73 18.54
CA ASP A 116 -2.93 -4.71 17.97
C ASP A 116 -3.13 -4.69 16.47
N VAL A 117 -3.33 -3.50 15.91
CA VAL A 117 -3.26 -3.28 14.47
C VAL A 117 -1.80 -3.54 14.14
N VAL A 118 -1.51 -4.77 13.74
CA VAL A 118 -0.23 -5.14 13.14
C VAL A 118 -0.22 -4.46 11.78
N GLU A 119 0.07 -3.16 11.77
CA GLU A 119 0.30 -2.40 10.54
C GLU A 119 1.68 -2.81 10.05
N GLN A 120 1.73 -3.92 9.31
CA GLN A 120 2.92 -4.29 8.56
C GLN A 120 3.05 -3.31 7.40
N VAL A 121 3.68 -2.16 7.67
CA VAL A 121 3.99 -1.21 6.62
C VAL A 121 5.15 -1.79 5.83
N VAL A 122 4.92 -2.13 4.56
CA VAL A 122 6.00 -2.48 3.63
C VAL A 122 6.24 -1.23 2.78
N ALA A 123 7.31 -0.49 3.08
CA ALA A 123 7.80 0.50 2.12
C ALA A 123 8.77 -0.21 1.19
N THR A 124 8.29 -0.54 0.00
CA THR A 124 9.14 -0.98 -1.10
C THR A 124 9.76 0.25 -1.74
N ASP A 125 10.93 0.65 -1.22
CA ASP A 125 11.82 1.52 -1.97
C ASP A 125 12.77 0.67 -2.81
N TRP A 126 13.21 1.18 -3.96
CA TRP A 126 14.13 0.47 -4.85
C TRP A 126 15.48 1.18 -4.84
N PHE A 127 16.50 0.42 -4.44
CA PHE A 127 17.86 0.93 -4.39
C PHE A 127 18.70 0.35 -5.52
N PRO A 128 19.62 1.16 -6.08
CA PRO A 128 20.51 0.76 -7.17
C PRO A 128 21.74 -0.05 -6.72
N PHE A 129 21.70 -0.64 -5.53
CA PHE A 129 22.84 -1.35 -4.96
C PHE A 129 22.46 -2.74 -4.50
N ALA A 130 23.46 -3.61 -4.44
CA ALA A 130 23.31 -4.96 -3.94
C ALA A 130 22.99 -4.95 -2.43
N LEU A 131 22.28 -5.97 -1.95
CA LEU A 131 21.96 -6.09 -0.52
C LEU A 131 23.23 -6.14 0.35
N GLU A 132 24.31 -6.72 -0.16
CA GLU A 132 25.59 -6.77 0.57
C GLU A 132 26.29 -5.41 0.67
N GLN A 133 25.88 -4.42 -0.14
CA GLN A 133 26.42 -3.06 -0.14
C GLN A 133 25.66 -2.13 0.80
N VAL A 134 24.52 -2.56 1.37
CA VAL A 134 23.79 -1.74 2.33
C VAL A 134 24.56 -1.70 3.65
N PRO A 135 24.86 -0.52 4.20
CA PRO A 135 25.51 -0.42 5.49
C PRO A 135 24.69 -1.14 6.58
N SER A 136 25.36 -1.97 7.39
CA SER A 136 24.72 -2.72 8.47
C SER A 136 24.25 -1.83 9.62
N ASP A 137 24.67 -0.57 9.64
CA ASP A 137 24.32 0.46 10.60
C ASP A 137 23.19 1.39 10.10
N LEU A 138 22.50 1.04 9.02
CA LEU A 138 21.38 1.84 8.53
C LEU A 138 20.29 1.90 9.63
N VAL A 139 19.93 3.12 10.03
CA VAL A 139 18.91 3.39 11.06
C VAL A 139 17.75 4.09 10.40
N LEU A 140 16.59 3.44 10.38
CA LEU A 140 15.37 4.09 9.96
C LEU A 140 14.81 4.90 11.13
N THR A 141 14.53 6.18 10.91
CA THR A 141 13.88 7.03 11.91
C THR A 141 12.55 7.58 11.41
N SER A 142 11.53 7.57 12.27
CA SER A 142 10.23 8.19 12.03
C SER A 142 9.80 8.92 13.29
N GLN A 143 9.46 10.21 13.17
CA GLN A 143 9.03 11.04 14.31
C GLN A 143 9.96 10.94 15.53
N ASN A 144 11.28 11.01 15.30
CA ASN A 144 12.34 10.87 16.32
C ASN A 144 12.41 9.49 17.02
N ARG A 145 11.84 8.44 16.43
CA ARG A 145 11.98 7.06 16.91
C ARG A 145 12.74 6.22 15.88
N THR A 146 13.65 5.39 16.36
CA THR A 146 14.27 4.34 15.55
C THR A 146 13.27 3.21 15.35
N LEU A 147 13.06 2.80 14.10
CA LEU A 147 12.20 1.69 13.73
C LEU A 147 13.04 0.48 13.33
N PRO A 148 12.72 -0.73 13.82
CA PRO A 148 13.31 -1.94 13.29
C PRO A 148 12.84 -2.15 11.85
N PHE A 149 13.76 -2.48 10.96
CA PHE A 149 13.45 -2.92 9.61
C PHE A 149 14.33 -4.12 9.25
N LYS A 150 13.89 -4.89 8.28
CA LYS A 150 14.61 -5.98 7.64
C LYS A 150 14.82 -5.61 6.20
N LEU A 151 16.03 -5.84 5.73
CA LEU A 151 16.30 -5.78 4.30
C LEU A 151 16.10 -7.16 3.70
N GLY A 152 15.45 -7.23 2.53
CA GLY A 152 15.22 -8.47 1.82
C GLY A 152 15.33 -8.30 0.31
N ALA A 153 15.52 -9.42 -0.40
CA ALA A 153 15.37 -9.45 -1.85
C ALA A 153 13.90 -9.22 -2.24
N ALA A 154 13.68 -8.53 -3.36
CA ALA A 154 12.38 -8.21 -3.96
C ALA A 154 11.92 -9.25 -5.00
N ASP A 155 12.19 -10.53 -4.76
CA ASP A 155 11.90 -11.55 -5.75
C ASP A 155 10.40 -11.50 -6.12
N GLY A 156 10.09 -11.30 -7.39
CA GLY A 156 8.71 -11.27 -7.90
C GLY A 156 8.04 -9.90 -8.05
N PHE A 157 8.71 -8.79 -7.75
CA PHE A 157 8.15 -7.47 -8.07
C PHE A 157 8.28 -7.15 -9.57
N PRO A 158 7.21 -6.68 -10.24
CA PRO A 158 7.28 -6.31 -11.65
C PRO A 158 8.35 -5.22 -11.83
N LEU A 159 8.97 -5.22 -13.00
CA LEU A 159 9.96 -4.24 -13.43
C LEU A 159 9.51 -3.68 -14.77
N ASP A 160 9.32 -2.37 -14.82
CA ASP A 160 9.12 -1.66 -16.09
C ASP A 160 10.49 -1.17 -16.56
N VAL A 161 10.83 -1.47 -17.82
CA VAL A 161 12.10 -1.05 -18.42
C VAL A 161 11.78 -0.26 -19.66
N ILE A 162 12.29 0.97 -19.74
CA ILE A 162 12.27 1.77 -20.96
C ILE A 162 13.68 1.86 -21.49
N LEU A 163 13.90 1.34 -22.69
CA LEU A 163 15.14 1.49 -23.45
C LEU A 163 14.99 2.69 -24.38
N LEU A 164 15.77 3.74 -24.17
CA LEU A 164 15.72 4.98 -24.94
C LEU A 164 16.98 5.09 -25.81
N LEU A 165 16.82 4.88 -27.12
CA LEU A 165 17.90 4.81 -28.09
C LEU A 165 18.04 6.11 -28.89
N ASP A 166 19.20 6.75 -28.78
CA ASP A 166 19.60 7.82 -29.69
C ASP A 166 19.91 7.21 -31.05
N ILE A 167 19.16 7.62 -32.06
CA ILE A 167 19.33 7.17 -33.45
C ILE A 167 19.82 8.31 -34.36
N SER A 168 20.32 9.40 -33.78
CA SER A 168 20.87 10.53 -34.52
C SER A 168 22.15 10.14 -35.29
N GLY A 169 22.51 10.96 -36.27
CA GLY A 169 23.66 10.72 -37.14
C GLY A 169 25.01 10.76 -36.42
N SER A 170 25.09 11.38 -35.23
CA SER A 170 26.32 11.37 -34.42
C SER A 170 26.60 9.99 -33.84
N MET A 171 25.56 9.15 -33.67
CA MET A 171 25.70 7.77 -33.21
C MET A 171 26.25 6.81 -34.27
N ASN A 172 26.41 7.24 -35.53
CA ASN A 172 26.92 6.40 -36.63
C ASN A 172 28.22 5.63 -36.31
N PRO A 173 29.24 6.22 -35.68
CA PRO A 173 30.47 5.50 -35.33
C PRO A 173 30.28 4.42 -34.25
N SER A 174 29.21 4.52 -33.45
CA SER A 174 28.97 3.70 -32.26
C SER A 174 27.74 2.80 -32.36
N GLN A 175 27.08 2.74 -33.52
CA GLN A 175 25.87 1.95 -33.72
C GLN A 175 26.05 0.49 -33.31
N SER A 176 27.14 -0.16 -33.72
CA SER A 176 27.37 -1.58 -33.41
C SER A 176 27.44 -1.84 -31.91
N GLN A 177 28.05 -0.92 -31.13
CA GLN A 177 28.12 -1.04 -29.67
C GLN A 177 26.76 -0.75 -29.03
N ALA A 178 26.06 0.30 -29.47
CA ALA A 178 24.71 0.61 -29.01
C ALA A 178 23.72 -0.55 -29.27
N ILE A 179 23.82 -1.20 -30.43
CA ILE A 179 23.00 -2.37 -30.79
C ILE A 179 23.38 -3.58 -29.93
N ALA A 180 24.68 -3.85 -29.75
CA ALA A 180 25.15 -4.94 -28.88
C ALA A 180 24.68 -4.75 -27.43
N PHE A 181 24.61 -3.51 -26.96
CA PHE A 181 24.11 -3.18 -25.63
C PHE A 181 22.58 -3.29 -25.51
N ILE A 182 21.81 -2.75 -26.47
CA ILE A 182 20.34 -2.69 -26.36
C ILE A 182 19.67 -4.05 -26.60
N ALA A 183 20.18 -4.86 -27.53
CA ALA A 183 19.51 -6.09 -27.96
C ALA A 183 19.29 -7.10 -26.80
N PRO A 184 20.28 -7.38 -25.93
CA PRO A 184 20.08 -8.27 -24.77
C PRO A 184 19.12 -7.73 -23.72
N LEU A 185 18.95 -6.40 -23.64
CA LEU A 185 18.08 -5.77 -22.64
C LEU A 185 16.61 -5.79 -23.04
N THR A 186 16.30 -6.08 -24.31
CA THR A 186 14.92 -6.20 -24.79
C THR A 186 14.12 -7.29 -24.07
N SER A 187 14.80 -8.32 -23.55
CA SER A 187 14.19 -9.42 -22.81
C SER A 187 14.32 -9.28 -21.28
N LEU A 188 14.83 -8.16 -20.78
CA LEU A 188 15.08 -7.94 -19.34
C LEU A 188 13.81 -8.03 -18.48
N SER A 189 12.67 -7.66 -19.05
CA SER A 189 11.35 -7.76 -18.44
C SER A 189 10.29 -8.02 -19.52
N GLN A 190 9.18 -8.66 -19.14
CA GLN A 190 8.00 -8.76 -20.00
C GLN A 190 7.36 -7.38 -20.28
N ARG A 191 7.73 -6.35 -19.51
CA ARG A 191 7.26 -4.97 -19.63
C ARG A 191 8.33 -4.04 -20.22
N THR A 192 9.36 -4.60 -20.84
CA THR A 192 10.35 -3.80 -21.55
C THR A 192 9.72 -3.13 -22.77
N ARG A 193 9.90 -1.81 -22.88
CA ARG A 193 9.50 -0.98 -24.02
C ARG A 193 10.74 -0.31 -24.59
N CYS A 194 10.74 -0.04 -25.89
CA CYS A 194 11.84 0.67 -26.54
C CYS A 194 11.32 1.93 -27.22
N PHE A 195 12.06 3.01 -27.07
CA PHE A 195 11.85 4.29 -27.72
C PHE A 195 13.11 4.65 -28.49
N ALA A 196 12.95 5.30 -29.63
CA ALA A 196 14.04 5.91 -30.37
C ALA A 196 13.81 7.41 -30.54
N PHE A 197 14.88 8.18 -30.73
CA PHE A 197 14.78 9.62 -30.98
C PHE A 197 15.88 10.16 -31.92
N ASP A 198 15.47 11.02 -32.87
CA ASP A 198 16.34 11.84 -33.76
C ASP A 198 15.81 13.29 -33.88
N GLY A 199 15.24 13.82 -32.80
CA GLY A 199 14.54 15.11 -32.76
C GLY A 199 13.19 15.05 -32.04
N ILE A 200 12.56 13.87 -32.01
CA ILE A 200 11.35 13.56 -31.24
C ILE A 200 11.46 12.10 -30.79
N ALA A 201 11.06 11.79 -29.55
CA ALA A 201 10.99 10.42 -29.07
C ALA A 201 9.70 9.72 -29.53
N TYR A 202 9.83 8.50 -30.03
CA TYR A 202 8.70 7.65 -30.41
C TYR A 202 8.95 6.21 -30.00
N GLU A 203 7.87 5.50 -29.68
CA GLU A 203 7.93 4.09 -29.30
C GLU A 203 8.14 3.19 -30.53
N ILE A 204 8.99 2.17 -30.37
CA ILE A 204 9.21 1.13 -31.35
C ILE A 204 8.42 -0.12 -30.93
N SER A 205 7.34 -0.40 -31.65
CA SER A 205 6.50 -1.59 -31.44
C SER A 205 6.04 -2.17 -32.79
N PRO A 206 6.29 -3.46 -33.08
CA PRO A 206 7.02 -4.43 -32.24
C PRO A 206 8.52 -4.12 -32.13
N LEU A 207 9.20 -4.72 -31.13
CA LEU A 207 10.65 -4.57 -30.99
C LEU A 207 11.38 -5.13 -32.23
N PRO A 208 12.42 -4.44 -32.74
CA PRO A 208 13.16 -4.88 -33.91
C PRO A 208 13.88 -6.20 -33.69
N GLN A 209 13.94 -7.03 -34.73
CA GLN A 209 14.85 -8.17 -34.76
C GLN A 209 16.32 -7.69 -34.75
N PRO A 210 17.28 -8.50 -34.28
CA PRO A 210 18.69 -8.10 -34.17
C PRO A 210 19.29 -7.48 -35.46
N ASN A 211 18.88 -7.94 -36.63
CA ASN A 211 19.34 -7.44 -37.93
C ASN A 211 18.62 -6.17 -38.42
N GLN A 212 17.60 -5.69 -37.72
CA GLN A 212 16.79 -4.52 -38.11
C GLN A 212 17.22 -3.24 -37.38
N TRP A 213 17.95 -3.34 -36.27
CA TRP A 213 18.35 -2.17 -35.47
C TRP A 213 19.16 -1.13 -36.24
N GLN A 214 20.02 -1.57 -37.16
CA GLN A 214 20.82 -0.66 -38.00
C GLN A 214 19.95 0.24 -38.88
N GLN A 215 18.75 -0.22 -39.26
CA GLN A 215 17.84 0.53 -40.14
C GLN A 215 17.15 1.70 -39.42
N LEU A 216 17.22 1.74 -38.08
CA LEU A 216 16.63 2.81 -37.29
C LEU A 216 17.49 4.07 -37.28
N TYR A 217 18.80 3.95 -37.51
CA TYR A 217 19.71 5.10 -37.46
C TYR A 217 19.47 6.07 -38.62
N SER A 218 19.35 7.33 -38.25
CA SER A 218 19.08 8.45 -39.14
C SER A 218 20.39 9.16 -39.50
N SER A 219 20.45 9.74 -40.70
CA SER A 219 21.57 10.59 -41.10
C SER A 219 21.46 12.02 -40.58
N LYS A 220 20.38 12.36 -39.86
CA LYS A 220 20.16 13.72 -39.34
C LYS A 220 21.01 13.96 -38.10
N PRO A 221 21.67 15.12 -37.96
CA PRO A 221 22.58 15.38 -36.85
C PRO A 221 21.89 15.74 -35.52
N ARG A 222 20.55 15.83 -35.48
CA ARG A 222 19.84 16.40 -34.33
C ARG A 222 19.59 15.35 -33.24
N SER A 223 19.95 15.70 -32.01
CA SER A 223 19.67 14.91 -30.80
C SER A 223 18.94 15.76 -29.74
N VAL A 224 17.93 15.16 -29.13
CA VAL A 224 17.02 15.81 -28.16
C VAL A 224 16.89 14.98 -26.88
N ILE A 225 18.02 14.63 -26.30
CA ILE A 225 18.15 13.72 -25.16
C ILE A 225 17.22 14.12 -24.02
N TYR A 226 17.21 15.40 -23.64
CA TYR A 226 16.43 15.85 -22.49
C TYR A 226 14.92 15.82 -22.75
N ASP A 227 14.48 16.25 -23.94
CA ASP A 227 13.06 16.13 -24.32
C ASP A 227 12.62 14.66 -24.41
N ALA A 228 13.51 13.77 -24.85
CA ALA A 228 13.26 12.34 -24.94
C ALA A 228 13.14 11.68 -23.55
N ILE A 229 13.99 12.05 -22.59
CA ILE A 229 13.87 11.61 -21.19
C ILE A 229 12.54 12.12 -20.61
N ALA A 230 12.22 13.40 -20.77
CA ALA A 230 10.98 13.98 -20.25
C ALA A 230 9.74 13.26 -20.82
N THR A 231 9.74 12.97 -22.12
CA THR A 231 8.67 12.24 -22.80
C THR A 231 8.52 10.83 -22.24
N THR A 232 9.62 10.10 -22.07
CA THR A 232 9.60 8.70 -21.63
C THR A 232 9.24 8.51 -20.15
N CYS A 233 9.50 9.50 -19.28
CA CYS A 233 9.08 9.44 -17.87
C CYS A 233 7.56 9.24 -17.70
N ASN A 234 6.75 9.71 -18.66
CA ASN A 234 5.29 9.54 -18.66
C ASN A 234 4.81 8.18 -19.18
N HIS A 235 5.72 7.30 -19.58
CA HIS A 235 5.41 6.00 -20.19
C HIS A 235 5.68 4.80 -19.28
N PHE A 236 6.13 5.02 -18.04
CA PHE A 236 6.16 3.96 -17.04
C PHE A 236 4.75 3.57 -16.62
N GLY A 237 4.54 2.28 -16.30
CA GLY A 237 3.29 1.80 -15.73
C GLY A 237 3.29 1.86 -14.21
N ASP A 238 2.37 1.09 -13.61
CA ASP A 238 2.18 1.03 -12.16
C ASP A 238 3.21 0.15 -11.44
N SER A 239 4.28 -0.25 -12.13
CA SER A 239 5.36 -1.02 -11.51
C SER A 239 6.06 -0.19 -10.43
N PRO A 240 6.35 -0.77 -9.25
CA PRO A 240 7.15 -0.09 -8.24
C PRO A 240 8.64 -0.01 -8.63
N ARG A 241 9.07 -0.75 -9.66
CA ARG A 241 10.45 -0.75 -10.17
C ARG A 241 10.44 -0.26 -11.60
N ARG A 242 11.19 0.80 -11.88
CA ARG A 242 11.14 1.53 -13.16
C ARG A 242 12.53 1.93 -13.61
N LEU A 243 13.05 1.27 -14.63
CA LEU A 243 14.37 1.53 -15.16
C LEU A 243 14.28 2.31 -16.48
N LEU A 244 14.94 3.46 -16.56
CA LEU A 244 15.17 4.18 -17.82
C LEU A 244 16.61 3.95 -18.24
N VAL A 245 16.83 3.27 -19.36
CA VAL A 245 18.16 3.05 -19.93
C VAL A 245 18.30 3.92 -21.16
N LEU A 246 19.11 4.96 -21.07
CA LEU A 246 19.47 5.84 -22.18
C LEU A 246 20.73 5.31 -22.88
N ILE A 247 20.67 5.19 -24.19
CA ILE A 247 21.80 4.85 -25.07
C ILE A 247 22.06 6.07 -25.96
N SER A 248 23.11 6.83 -25.68
CA SER A 248 23.46 8.04 -26.44
C SER A 248 24.94 8.38 -26.26
N ASP A 249 25.53 9.05 -27.24
CA ASP A 249 26.87 9.63 -27.16
C ASP A 249 26.93 10.84 -26.21
N GLY A 250 25.77 11.34 -25.76
CA GLY A 250 25.65 12.43 -24.80
C GLY A 250 25.63 13.82 -25.43
N TYR A 251 25.64 13.94 -26.76
CA TYR A 251 25.51 15.21 -27.44
C TYR A 251 24.03 15.61 -27.53
N ASP A 252 23.66 16.75 -26.92
CA ASP A 252 22.32 17.32 -27.01
C ASP A 252 22.41 18.69 -27.70
N ASP A 253 21.68 18.88 -28.80
CA ASP A 253 21.74 20.11 -29.59
C ASP A 253 20.36 20.69 -29.96
N GLY A 254 19.30 20.06 -29.49
CA GLY A 254 17.95 20.42 -29.89
C GLY A 254 16.88 20.30 -28.81
N SER A 255 17.23 19.93 -27.58
CA SER A 255 16.25 19.85 -26.49
C SER A 255 15.79 21.23 -26.05
N HIS A 256 14.51 21.31 -25.68
CA HIS A 256 13.93 22.49 -25.07
C HIS A 256 13.97 22.41 -23.54
N HIS A 257 14.06 21.19 -22.99
CA HIS A 257 14.24 20.96 -21.56
C HIS A 257 15.68 21.22 -21.11
N ASP A 258 15.80 21.87 -19.96
CA ASP A 258 17.04 21.95 -19.20
C ASP A 258 17.22 20.66 -18.38
N PRO A 259 18.44 20.06 -18.31
CA PRO A 259 18.72 18.93 -17.45
C PRO A 259 18.26 19.10 -15.99
N ASP A 260 18.29 20.32 -15.44
CA ASP A 260 17.82 20.59 -14.07
C ASP A 260 16.30 20.38 -13.89
N LEU A 261 15.52 20.47 -14.98
CA LEU A 261 14.08 20.21 -14.98
C LEU A 261 13.73 18.72 -15.07
N LEU A 262 14.69 17.86 -15.41
CA LEU A 262 14.45 16.41 -15.52
C LEU A 262 14.47 15.69 -14.18
N ARG A 263 15.18 16.24 -13.19
CA ARG A 263 15.23 15.66 -11.84
C ARG A 263 13.84 15.46 -11.22
N PRO A 264 12.96 16.48 -11.13
CA PRO A 264 11.62 16.27 -10.58
C PRO A 264 10.80 15.27 -11.39
N LEU A 265 10.98 15.19 -12.72
CA LEU A 265 10.28 14.21 -13.55
C LEU A 265 10.71 12.77 -13.25
N LEU A 266 12.01 12.52 -13.12
CA LEU A 266 12.55 11.20 -12.74
C LEU A 266 12.14 10.82 -11.32
N GLN A 267 12.08 11.78 -10.40
CA GLN A 267 11.61 11.58 -9.03
C GLN A 267 10.11 11.25 -8.98
N GLU A 268 9.29 11.99 -9.72
CA GLU A 268 7.84 11.73 -9.81
C GLU A 268 7.56 10.39 -10.47
N SER A 269 8.29 10.04 -11.53
CA SER A 269 8.19 8.72 -12.15
C SER A 269 8.80 7.63 -11.28
N GLY A 270 9.60 7.94 -10.27
CA GLY A 270 10.36 6.96 -9.47
C GLY A 270 11.30 6.11 -10.31
N ALA A 271 11.81 6.66 -11.42
CA ALA A 271 12.63 5.93 -12.37
C ALA A 271 14.12 6.13 -12.09
N ILE A 272 14.91 5.06 -12.19
CA ILE A 272 16.37 5.12 -12.14
C ILE A 272 16.90 5.25 -13.57
N LEU A 273 17.71 6.27 -13.82
CA LEU A 273 18.33 6.55 -15.12
C LEU A 273 19.72 5.90 -15.22
N ILE A 274 19.87 4.90 -16.05
CA ILE A 274 21.17 4.42 -16.52
C ILE A 274 21.48 5.11 -17.84
N TRP A 275 22.67 5.68 -17.96
CA TRP A 275 23.17 6.19 -19.24
C TRP A 275 24.32 5.32 -19.72
N TYR A 276 24.12 4.62 -20.83
CA TYR A 276 25.20 3.98 -21.58
C TYR A 276 25.70 4.92 -22.68
N ASN A 277 26.99 5.24 -22.59
CA ASN A 277 27.70 6.05 -23.57
C ASN A 277 28.74 5.20 -24.32
N PRO A 278 28.50 4.87 -25.59
CA PRO A 278 29.46 4.11 -26.41
C PRO A 278 30.58 5.00 -26.98
N THR A 279 30.71 6.25 -26.54
CA THR A 279 31.74 7.20 -26.98
C THR A 279 32.52 7.77 -25.79
N PRO A 280 33.73 8.32 -26.01
CA PRO A 280 34.49 8.99 -24.95
C PRO A 280 33.97 10.41 -24.63
N LEU A 281 32.88 10.87 -25.24
CA LEU A 281 32.35 12.22 -25.01
C LEU A 281 31.77 12.32 -23.60
N SER A 282 32.11 13.37 -22.85
CA SER A 282 31.56 13.59 -21.51
C SER A 282 30.40 14.58 -21.56
N ASN A 283 29.28 14.23 -20.93
CA ASN A 283 28.18 15.15 -20.62
C ASN A 283 27.98 15.20 -19.10
N PRO A 284 28.61 16.16 -18.39
CA PRO A 284 28.57 16.22 -16.93
C PRO A 284 27.15 16.41 -16.36
N ALA A 285 26.25 17.07 -17.09
CA ALA A 285 24.88 17.27 -16.65
C ALA A 285 24.10 15.93 -16.66
N LEU A 286 24.25 15.16 -17.74
CA LEU A 286 23.61 13.85 -17.87
C LEU A 286 24.21 12.82 -16.90
N SER A 287 25.53 12.83 -16.66
CA SER A 287 26.15 12.03 -15.61
C SER A 287 25.55 12.34 -14.24
N ARG A 288 25.45 13.63 -13.90
CA ARG A 288 24.87 14.08 -12.63
C ARG A 288 23.41 13.65 -12.50
N LEU A 289 22.63 13.76 -13.57
CA LEU A 289 21.22 13.35 -13.58
C LEU A 289 21.08 11.83 -13.33
N ALA A 290 21.92 11.02 -13.99
CA ALA A 290 21.96 9.57 -13.76
C ALA A 290 22.24 9.27 -12.28
N TYR A 291 23.30 9.83 -11.69
CA TYR A 291 23.63 9.61 -10.27
C TYR A 291 22.55 10.12 -9.31
N GLN A 292 21.93 11.27 -9.59
CA GLN A 292 20.86 11.83 -8.74
C GLN A 292 19.59 10.97 -8.72
N SER A 293 19.34 10.21 -9.78
CA SER A 293 18.27 9.22 -9.82
C SER A 293 18.62 7.90 -9.11
N GLY A 294 19.83 7.80 -8.54
CA GLY A 294 20.40 6.54 -8.07
C GLY A 294 21.00 5.68 -9.18
N GLY A 295 20.95 6.12 -10.43
CA GLY A 295 21.49 5.37 -11.55
C GLY A 295 23.00 5.51 -11.70
N LEU A 296 23.47 5.20 -12.91
CA LEU A 296 24.90 5.11 -13.19
C LEU A 296 25.22 5.41 -14.65
N LEU A 297 26.42 5.92 -14.87
CA LEU A 297 27.03 6.07 -16.19
C LEU A 297 27.82 4.80 -16.53
N LEU A 298 27.50 4.19 -17.66
CA LEU A 298 28.23 3.07 -18.26
C LEU A 298 28.98 3.56 -19.49
N THR A 299 30.27 3.22 -19.57
CA THR A 299 31.12 3.51 -20.73
C THR A 299 31.91 2.27 -21.12
N GLY A 300 32.30 2.17 -22.38
CA GLY A 300 33.18 1.11 -22.85
C GLY A 300 32.44 -0.11 -23.38
N ASP A 301 32.94 -1.30 -23.04
CA ASP A 301 32.49 -2.57 -23.60
C ASP A 301 30.99 -2.84 -23.32
N ALA A 302 30.25 -3.19 -24.37
CA ALA A 302 28.81 -3.39 -24.31
C ALA A 302 28.42 -4.59 -23.44
N ASP A 303 29.18 -5.69 -23.48
CA ASP A 303 28.86 -6.90 -22.72
C ASP A 303 29.01 -6.66 -21.22
N GLN A 304 30.08 -5.96 -20.81
CA GLN A 304 30.27 -5.55 -19.41
C GLN A 304 29.18 -4.58 -18.94
N ALA A 305 28.77 -3.65 -19.79
CA ALA A 305 27.70 -2.71 -19.47
C ALA A 305 26.35 -3.43 -19.34
N VAL A 306 26.03 -4.37 -20.24
CA VAL A 306 24.82 -5.22 -20.16
C VAL A 306 24.80 -6.00 -18.85
N ALA A 307 25.91 -6.64 -18.48
CA ALA A 307 26.01 -7.40 -17.23
C ALA A 307 25.71 -6.53 -16.00
N GLN A 308 26.15 -5.26 -16.00
CA GLN A 308 25.85 -4.31 -14.92
C GLN A 308 24.37 -3.91 -14.89
N VAL A 309 23.74 -3.66 -16.04
CA VAL A 309 22.29 -3.39 -16.10
C VAL A 309 21.48 -4.59 -15.61
N GLN A 310 21.85 -5.79 -16.06
CA GLN A 310 21.21 -7.03 -15.64
C GLN A 310 21.39 -7.28 -14.14
N ALA A 311 22.58 -7.01 -13.61
CA ALA A 311 22.81 -7.01 -12.18
C ALA A 311 21.87 -6.01 -11.50
N LEU A 312 21.82 -4.73 -11.90
CA LEU A 312 20.93 -3.75 -11.28
C LEU A 312 19.45 -4.16 -11.32
N ALA A 313 19.01 -4.72 -12.44
CA ALA A 313 17.66 -5.21 -12.63
C ALA A 313 17.37 -6.51 -11.84
N ALA A 314 18.38 -7.26 -11.44
CA ALA A 314 18.26 -8.43 -10.59
C ALA A 314 18.42 -8.09 -9.09
N HIS A 315 19.24 -7.10 -8.75
CA HIS A 315 19.56 -6.74 -7.37
C HIS A 315 18.44 -5.89 -6.78
N GLN A 316 18.13 -6.23 -5.54
CA GLN A 316 16.94 -5.77 -4.87
C GLN A 316 17.25 -5.57 -3.40
N VAL A 317 16.84 -4.42 -2.89
CA VAL A 317 16.83 -4.15 -1.47
C VAL A 317 15.44 -3.64 -1.15
N HIS A 318 14.67 -4.44 -0.43
CA HIS A 318 13.41 -4.05 0.15
C HIS A 318 13.56 -3.76 1.61
N VAL A 319 12.88 -2.72 2.09
CA VAL A 319 12.79 -2.41 3.51
C VAL A 319 11.45 -2.94 4.03
N GLN A 320 11.48 -4.08 4.71
CA GLN A 320 10.33 -4.61 5.43
C GLN A 320 10.35 -4.08 6.86
N PHE A 321 9.29 -3.43 7.32
CA PHE A 321 9.26 -2.84 8.66
C PHE A 321 8.86 -3.94 9.65
N GLY A 322 9.55 -3.97 10.80
CA GLY A 322 9.23 -4.89 11.87
C GLY A 322 7.91 -4.54 12.57
N GLU A 323 7.26 -5.57 13.12
CA GLU A 323 6.05 -5.44 13.94
C GLU A 323 6.27 -4.43 15.07
N ASN A 324 5.43 -3.41 15.15
CA ASN A 324 5.31 -2.58 16.35
C ASN A 324 3.84 -2.48 16.74
N GLN A 325 3.56 -2.79 18.02
CA GLN A 325 2.28 -2.55 18.66
C GLN A 325 2.08 -1.04 18.85
N GLY A 326 1.22 -0.42 18.04
CA GLY A 326 0.70 0.93 18.29
C GLY A 326 0.66 1.88 17.09
N ASP A 327 -0.26 2.86 17.18
CA ASP A 327 -0.69 3.89 16.23
C ASP A 327 0.40 4.61 15.40
N LEU A 328 1.06 3.91 14.46
CA LEU A 328 2.02 4.49 13.53
C LEU A 328 1.48 4.47 12.10
N LYS A 329 0.61 5.44 11.78
CA LYS A 329 0.29 5.77 10.38
C LYS A 329 1.52 6.33 9.69
N LEU A 330 2.25 5.49 8.97
CA LEU A 330 3.33 5.91 8.07
C LEU A 330 2.71 6.67 6.88
N LYS A 331 2.62 8.00 7.00
CA LYS A 331 2.48 8.89 5.84
C LYS A 331 3.79 8.84 5.07
N SER A 332 3.88 7.94 4.09
CA SER A 332 4.89 7.84 3.04
C SER A 332 6.35 8.01 3.48
N ALA A 333 7.18 6.96 3.37
CA ALA A 333 8.63 7.09 3.46
C ALA A 333 9.16 7.89 2.25
N GLN A 334 9.02 9.22 2.29
CA GLN A 334 9.39 10.11 1.18
C GLN A 334 10.83 10.62 1.27
N ASN A 335 11.58 10.31 2.33
CA ASN A 335 12.93 10.83 2.52
C ASN A 335 13.82 9.84 3.28
N ILE A 336 14.38 8.86 2.58
CA ILE A 336 15.60 8.19 3.04
C ILE A 336 16.77 9.05 2.54
N TYR A 337 17.28 9.91 3.42
CA TYR A 337 18.37 10.82 3.13
C TYR A 337 19.70 10.12 3.41
N TYR A 338 20.57 10.01 2.39
CA TYR A 338 21.93 9.51 2.55
C TYR A 338 22.90 10.71 2.56
N PRO A 339 23.33 11.19 3.74
CA PRO A 339 24.21 12.37 3.83
C PRO A 339 25.66 12.10 3.36
N HIS A 340 26.02 10.85 3.10
CA HIS A 340 27.39 10.42 2.82
C HIS A 340 27.42 9.39 1.69
N TRP A 341 27.18 9.83 0.46
CA TRP A 341 27.62 9.07 -0.72
C TRP A 341 28.38 10.03 -1.65
N PRO A 342 29.58 9.66 -2.12
CA PRO A 342 30.44 10.52 -2.95
C PRO A 342 29.84 10.88 -4.30
#